data_AF-A1B831-F1
#
_entry.id   AF-A1B831-F1
#
_cell.length_a   1.000
_cell.length_b   1.000
_cell.length_c   1.000
_cell.angle_alpha   90.00
_cell.angle_beta   90.00
_cell.angle_gamma   90.00
#
_symmetry.space_group_name_H-M   'P 1'
#
loop_
_entity.id
_entity.type
_entity.pdbx_description
1 polymer ?
#
loop_
_entity_poly.entity_id
_entity_poly.type
_entity_poly.pdbx_seq_one_letter_code
_entity_poly.pdbx_strand_id
1 'polypeptide(L)'
;MSDWQPIETAPKDGTPILARIRPDLAEHRPHYGWSEPGRFAGLYVVIRHQGLAPDGFDPGWSLNGPFGHGLGCDDVFSGWSPLPQPPEDAR
;
A
#
# COMPACT_ATOMS: atom_id res chain seq x y z
N MET A 1 12.23 15.45 8.94
CA MET A 1 11.50 15.77 7.70
C MET A 1 10.75 14.52 7.30
N SER A 2 9.54 14.66 6.77
CA SER A 2 8.68 13.51 6.48
C SER A 2 9.28 12.71 5.32
N ASP A 3 9.79 11.49 5.56
CA ASP A 3 10.35 10.58 4.53
C ASP A 3 9.27 10.00 3.57
N TRP A 4 8.11 10.67 3.53
CA TRP A 4 6.96 10.26 2.75
C TRP A 4 7.07 10.75 1.31
N GLN A 5 6.88 9.82 0.38
CA GLN A 5 6.96 10.04 -1.06
C GLN A 5 5.63 9.65 -1.73
N PRO A 6 5.33 10.18 -2.93
CA PRO A 6 4.17 9.74 -3.70
C PRO A 6 4.24 8.23 -3.99
N ILE A 7 3.12 7.53 -3.89
CA ILE A 7 3.08 6.06 -4.05
C ILE A 7 3.53 5.61 -5.44
N GLU A 8 3.36 6.45 -6.46
CA GLU A 8 3.78 6.18 -7.84
C GLU A 8 5.30 6.07 -7.98
N THR A 9 6.07 6.64 -7.03
CA THR A 9 7.54 6.56 -7.01
C THR A 9 8.07 5.35 -6.24
N ALA A 10 7.19 4.57 -5.62
CA ALA A 10 7.58 3.43 -4.81
C ALA A 10 8.23 2.32 -5.66
N PRO A 11 9.17 1.55 -5.09
CA PRO A 11 9.79 0.43 -5.79
C PRO A 11 8.74 -0.63 -6.14
N LYS A 12 8.73 -1.04 -7.42
CA LYS A 12 7.84 -2.08 -7.97
C LYS A 12 8.62 -3.35 -8.32
N ASP A 13 9.48 -3.78 -7.39
CA ASP A 13 10.44 -4.89 -7.53
C ASP A 13 10.28 -5.98 -6.45
N GLY A 14 9.17 -5.96 -5.72
CA GLY A 14 8.88 -6.86 -4.61
C GLY A 14 9.36 -6.38 -3.24
N THR A 15 10.11 -5.27 -3.17
CA THR A 15 10.53 -4.64 -1.90
C THR A 15 9.31 -4.22 -1.07
N PRO A 16 9.20 -4.64 0.21
CA PRO A 16 8.12 -4.21 1.07
C PRO A 16 8.32 -2.75 1.54
N ILE A 17 7.23 -2.00 1.57
CA ILE A 17 7.20 -0.58 1.96
C ILE A 17 6.11 -0.33 3.01
N LEU A 18 6.26 0.77 3.77
CA LEU A 18 5.17 1.31 4.56
C LEU A 18 4.34 2.25 3.69
N ALA A 19 3.04 2.04 3.60
CA ALA A 19 2.11 2.92 2.90
C ALA A 19 1.03 3.42 3.85
N ARG A 20 0.45 4.57 3.52
CA ARG A 20 -0.71 5.12 4.23
C ARG A 20 -1.92 5.13 3.31
N ILE A 21 -2.96 4.40 3.70
CA ILE A 21 -4.25 4.44 3.01
C ILE A 21 -4.78 5.87 3.08
N ARG A 22 -5.33 6.35 1.95
CA ARG A 22 -5.92 7.67 1.85
C ARG A 22 -6.93 7.94 2.99
N PRO A 23 -6.82 9.08 3.70
CA PRO A 23 -7.78 9.42 4.75
C PRO A 23 -9.18 9.74 4.18
N ASP A 24 -9.24 10.12 2.92
CA ASP A 24 -10.46 10.39 2.14
C ASP A 24 -10.93 9.17 1.33
N LEU A 25 -10.46 7.95 1.62
CA LEU A 25 -10.73 6.76 0.79
C LEU A 25 -12.23 6.52 0.54
N ALA A 26 -13.09 6.73 1.55
CA ALA A 26 -14.53 6.53 1.41
C ALA A 26 -15.20 7.52 0.44
N GLU A 27 -14.66 8.73 0.31
CA GLU A 27 -15.14 9.72 -0.65
C GLU A 27 -14.51 9.49 -2.03
N HIS A 28 -13.21 9.19 -2.06
CA HIS A 28 -12.44 8.98 -3.27
C HIS A 28 -12.84 7.71 -4.01
N ARG A 29 -13.06 6.62 -3.28
CA ARG A 29 -13.43 5.30 -3.79
C ARG A 29 -14.52 4.65 -2.90
N PRO A 30 -15.78 5.12 -2.97
CA PRO A 30 -16.87 4.70 -2.08
C PRO A 30 -17.26 3.21 -2.19
N HIS A 31 -16.88 2.56 -3.29
CA HIS A 31 -17.18 1.15 -3.57
C HIS A 31 -15.91 0.29 -3.65
N TYR A 32 -14.82 0.70 -2.97
CA TYR A 32 -13.56 -0.02 -3.02
C TYR A 32 -13.58 -1.31 -2.21
N GLY A 33 -13.27 -2.44 -2.86
CA GLY A 33 -13.24 -3.76 -2.24
C GLY A 33 -14.64 -4.31 -1.94
N TRP A 34 -14.70 -5.30 -1.04
CA TRP A 34 -15.95 -5.96 -0.61
C TRP A 34 -16.48 -5.44 0.73
N SER A 35 -15.93 -4.33 1.23
CA SER A 35 -16.10 -3.83 2.61
C SER A 35 -16.31 -2.32 2.65
N GLU A 36 -16.63 -1.76 3.83
CA GLU A 36 -16.75 -0.32 4.07
C GLU A 36 -15.36 0.37 3.96
N PRO A 37 -15.04 1.11 2.88
CA PRO A 37 -13.70 1.66 2.65
C PRO A 37 -13.26 2.63 3.75
N GLY A 38 -14.22 3.35 4.36
CA GLY A 38 -13.97 4.28 5.46
C GLY A 38 -13.36 3.63 6.71
N ARG A 39 -13.59 2.32 6.92
CA ARG A 39 -13.02 1.59 8.05
C ARG A 39 -11.49 1.53 8.02
N PHE A 40 -10.90 1.65 6.83
CA PHE A 40 -9.46 1.50 6.62
C PHE A 40 -8.77 2.81 6.25
N ALA A 41 -9.54 3.88 6.08
CA ALA A 41 -9.04 5.18 5.73
C ALA A 41 -7.99 5.66 6.76
N GLY A 42 -6.85 6.13 6.28
CA GLY A 42 -5.77 6.65 7.11
C GLY A 42 -4.89 5.62 7.81
N LEU A 43 -5.19 4.32 7.72
CA LEU A 43 -4.35 3.27 8.30
C LEU A 43 -2.98 3.20 7.62
N TYR A 44 -1.97 2.84 8.40
CA TYR A 44 -0.65 2.49 7.91
C TYR A 44 -0.56 0.98 7.69
N VAL A 45 -0.09 0.57 6.52
CA VAL A 45 -0.02 -0.83 6.11
C VAL A 45 1.31 -1.14 5.44
N VAL A 46 1.78 -2.37 5.59
CA VAL A 46 2.93 -2.86 4.83
C VAL A 46 2.43 -3.52 3.54
N ILE A 47 2.93 -3.05 2.40
CA ILE A 47 2.57 -3.54 1.07
C ILE A 47 3.81 -3.82 0.23
N ARG A 48 3.64 -4.55 -0.88
CA ARG A 48 4.68 -4.76 -1.89
C ARG A 48 4.07 -4.85 -3.28
N HIS A 49 4.81 -4.44 -4.30
CA HIS A 49 4.39 -4.54 -5.70
C HIS A 49 5.39 -5.43 -6.45
N GLN A 50 4.93 -6.51 -7.09
CA GLN A 50 5.82 -7.47 -7.75
C GLN A 50 6.38 -6.98 -9.10
N GLY A 51 5.85 -5.85 -9.57
CA GLY A 51 6.12 -5.35 -10.91
C GLY A 51 5.13 -5.98 -11.90
N LEU A 52 5.38 -5.76 -13.19
CA LEU A 52 4.55 -6.34 -14.24
C LEU A 52 4.84 -7.84 -14.37
N ALA A 53 3.79 -8.63 -14.57
CA ALA A 53 3.91 -10.02 -14.98
C ALA A 53 4.50 -10.12 -16.41
N PRO A 54 4.99 -11.31 -16.84
CA PRO A 54 5.61 -11.49 -18.15
C PRO A 54 4.72 -11.12 -19.36
N ASP A 55 3.40 -11.15 -19.18
CA ASP A 55 2.39 -10.75 -20.17
C ASP A 55 2.04 -9.25 -20.12
N GLY A 56 2.72 -8.48 -19.27
CA GLY A 56 2.47 -7.06 -19.05
C GLY A 56 1.31 -6.77 -18.09
N PHE A 57 0.69 -7.79 -17.49
CA PHE A 57 -0.35 -7.59 -16.49
C PHE A 57 0.23 -6.93 -15.24
N ASP A 58 -0.40 -5.86 -14.78
CA ASP A 58 -0.05 -5.21 -13.52
C ASP A 58 -0.89 -5.79 -12.37
N PRO A 59 -0.29 -6.59 -11.46
CA PRO A 59 -0.99 -7.09 -10.30
C PRO A 59 -1.17 -6.01 -9.23
N GLY A 60 -0.62 -4.80 -9.34
CA GLY A 60 -0.76 -3.78 -8.31
C GLY A 60 -0.14 -4.15 -6.95
N TRP A 61 -0.54 -3.42 -5.90
CA TRP A 61 0.00 -3.58 -4.56
C TRP A 61 -0.60 -4.78 -3.84
N SER A 62 0.24 -5.74 -3.46
CA SER A 62 -0.14 -6.86 -2.60
C SER A 62 -0.31 -6.41 -1.16
N LEU A 63 -1.53 -6.57 -0.64
CA LEU A 63 -1.90 -6.33 0.75
C LEU A 63 -2.33 -7.66 1.40
N ASN A 64 -1.86 -7.94 2.62
CA ASN A 64 -2.33 -9.09 3.39
C ASN A 64 -3.17 -8.56 4.56
N GLY A 65 -4.50 -8.74 4.49
CA GLY A 65 -5.49 -8.16 5.41
C GLY A 65 -6.50 -7.28 4.66
N PRO A 66 -7.46 -6.68 5.39
CA PRO A 66 -8.91 -6.96 5.43
C PRO A 66 -9.71 -6.95 4.11
N PHE A 67 -9.06 -6.80 2.96
CA PHE A 67 -9.65 -6.70 1.63
C PHE A 67 -9.50 -7.99 0.79
N GLY A 68 -9.08 -9.10 1.41
CA GLY A 68 -8.69 -10.34 0.74
C GLY A 68 -7.26 -10.28 0.20
N HIS A 69 -6.84 -11.28 -0.59
CA HIS A 69 -5.66 -11.17 -1.46
C HIS A 69 -5.99 -10.15 -2.57
N GLY A 70 -6.00 -8.88 -2.18
CA GLY A 70 -6.47 -7.77 -2.99
C GLY A 70 -5.32 -6.89 -3.45
N LEU A 71 -5.45 -6.44 -4.68
CA LEU A 71 -4.50 -5.61 -5.41
C LEU A 71 -4.89 -4.14 -5.22
N GLY A 72 -4.14 -3.43 -4.38
CA GLY A 72 -4.25 -1.99 -4.22
C GLY A 72 -3.84 -1.28 -5.50
N CYS A 73 -4.67 -0.39 -6.05
CA CYS A 73 -4.20 0.58 -7.05
C CYS A 73 -3.41 1.70 -6.34
N ASP A 74 -2.52 2.38 -7.07
CA ASP A 74 -1.73 3.50 -6.54
C ASP A 74 -2.63 4.53 -5.83
N ASP A 75 -3.77 4.90 -6.42
CA ASP A 75 -4.69 5.92 -5.92
C ASP A 75 -5.44 5.56 -4.62
N VAL A 76 -5.26 4.36 -4.07
CA VAL A 76 -5.76 3.98 -2.74
C VAL A 76 -4.86 4.54 -1.62
N PHE A 77 -3.62 4.88 -1.96
CA PHE A 77 -2.60 5.31 -1.02
C PHE A 77 -2.28 6.79 -1.18
N SER A 78 -2.02 7.45 -0.06
CA SER A 78 -1.61 8.87 -0.01
C SER A 78 -0.10 9.06 -0.14
N GLY A 79 0.66 7.98 -0.03
CA GLY A 79 2.10 7.97 -0.14
C GLY A 79 2.71 6.72 0.47
N TRP A 80 4.04 6.66 0.45
CA TRP A 80 4.84 5.59 1.03
C TRP A 80 6.11 6.11 1.71
N SER A 81 6.73 5.26 2.52
CA SER A 81 8.05 5.43 3.13
C SER A 81 8.76 4.07 3.15
N PRO A 82 10.10 4.03 3.13
CA PRO A 82 10.84 2.82 3.48
C PRO A 82 10.38 2.27 4.83
N LEU A 83 10.44 0.94 5.01
CA LEU A 83 10.23 0.35 6.32
C LEU A 83 11.32 0.83 7.29
N PRO A 84 10.98 1.12 8.55
CA PRO A 84 11.99 1.40 9.56
C PRO A 84 12.90 0.17 9.69
N GLN A 85 14.18 0.41 9.95
CA GLN A 85 15.10 -0.67 10.29
C GLN A 85 14.54 -1.43 11.50
N PRO A 86 14.59 -2.77 11.51
CA PRO A 86 14.24 -3.52 12.71
C PRO A 86 15.17 -3.07 13.85
N PRO A 87 14.71 -3.13 15.11
CA PRO A 87 15.60 -2.91 16.24
C PRO A 87 16.82 -3.82 16.13
N GLU A 88 18.02 -3.29 16.36
CA GLU A 88 19.20 -4.12 16.58
C GLU A 88 18.93 -4.91 17.86
N ASP A 89 18.69 -6.22 17.75
CA ASP A 89 18.16 -7.01 18.86
C ASP A 89 18.92 -6.78 20.17
N ALA A 90 18.15 -6.52 21.22
CA ALA A 90 18.52 -6.79 22.60
C ALA A 90 18.89 -8.28 22.71
N ARG A 91 20.18 -8.58 22.55
CA ARG A 91 20.75 -9.90 22.82
C ARG A 91 20.62 -10.27 24.29
#